data_AF-A0A315ENG6-F1
#
_entry.id   AF-A0A315ENG6-F1
#
_cell.length_a   1.000
_cell.length_b   1.000
_cell.length_c   1.000
_cell.angle_alpha   90.00
_cell.angle_beta   90.00
_cell.angle_gamma   90.00
#
_symmetry.space_group_name_H-M   'P 1'
#
loop_
_entity.id
_entity.type
_entity.pdbx_description
1 polymer ?
#
loop_
_entity_poly.entity_id
_entity_poly.type
_entity_poly.pdbx_seq_one_letter_code
_entity_poly.pdbx_strand_id
1 'polypeptide(L)' 'MINSITEKEFQTLRAHAAIRGCVLHRSEATDGPVVFFAERHGQLHYQPTVAALRAFVAPMQDQKEATDQHQPSGQVGML' A
#
# COMPACT_ATOMS: atom_id res chain seq x y z
N MET A 1 -9.36 15.60 14.15
CA MET A 1 -8.98 14.47 13.28
C MET A 1 -9.09 13.21 14.12
N ILE A 2 -9.98 12.28 13.77
CA ILE A 2 -10.26 11.11 14.62
C ILE A 2 -9.41 9.96 14.09
N ASN A 3 -8.37 9.57 14.82
CA ASN A 3 -7.52 8.38 14.58
C ASN A 3 -8.28 7.08 14.92
N SER A 4 -9.59 7.03 14.69
CA SER A 4 -10.43 5.90 15.04
C SER A 4 -10.57 4.98 13.82
N ILE A 5 -9.98 3.79 13.92
CA ILE A 5 -10.19 2.66 13.01
C ILE A 5 -10.94 1.57 13.77
N THR A 6 -11.90 0.91 13.13
CA THR A 6 -12.58 -0.23 13.74
C THR A 6 -11.65 -1.45 13.80
N GLU A 7 -11.89 -2.39 14.72
CA GLU A 7 -11.07 -3.60 14.79
C GLU A 7 -11.15 -4.41 13.48
N LYS A 8 -12.34 -4.49 12.87
CA LYS A 8 -12.53 -5.16 11.58
C LYS A 8 -11.65 -4.54 10.48
N GLU A 9 -11.63 -3.21 10.39
CA GLU A 9 -10.79 -2.53 9.41
C GLU A 9 -9.31 -2.74 9.69
N PHE A 10 -8.88 -2.67 10.96
CA PHE A 10 -7.50 -2.92 11.32
C PHE A 10 -7.04 -4.33 10.93
N GLN A 11 -7.85 -5.35 11.22
CA GLN A 11 -7.56 -6.73 10.82
C GLN A 11 -7.50 -6.89 9.30
N THR A 12 -8.35 -6.16 8.56
CA THR A 12 -8.31 -6.15 7.09
C THR A 12 -6.99 -5.55 6.57
N LEU A 13 -6.57 -4.40 7.10
CA LEU A 13 -5.30 -3.76 6.72
C LEU A 13 -4.09 -4.62 7.11
N ARG A 14 -4.15 -5.29 8.26
CA ARG A 14 -3.13 -6.24 8.71
C ARG A 14 -3.01 -7.43 7.76
N ALA A 15 -4.12 -8.00 7.32
CA ALA A 15 -4.11 -9.08 6.33
C ALA A 15 -3.50 -8.62 4.99
N HIS A 16 -3.86 -7.42 4.51
CA HIS A 16 -3.27 -6.85 3.30
C HIS A 16 -1.76 -6.59 3.43
N ALA A 17 -1.30 -6.10 4.59
CA ALA A 17 0.11 -5.92 4.88
C ALA A 17 0.85 -7.27 4.88
N ALA A 18 0.26 -8.30 5.48
CA ALA A 18 0.84 -9.65 5.55
C ALA A 18 1.03 -10.28 4.17
N ILE A 19 0.08 -10.09 3.24
CA ILE A 19 0.21 -10.53 1.84
C ILE A 19 1.47 -9.93 1.16
N ARG A 20 1.93 -8.77 1.63
CA ARG A 20 3.13 -8.06 1.13
C ARG A 20 4.40 -8.34 1.91
N GLY A 21 4.35 -9.30 2.85
CA GLY A 21 5.47 -9.61 3.74
C GLY A 21 5.73 -8.52 4.78
N CYS A 22 4.72 -7.73 5.15
CA CYS A 22 4.81 -6.75 6.23
C CYS A 22 4.03 -7.21 7.46
N VAL A 23 4.56 -6.97 8.64
CA VAL A 23 3.87 -7.20 9.92
C VAL A 23 3.32 -5.87 10.43
N LEU A 24 2.02 -5.83 10.74
CA LEU A 24 1.35 -4.61 11.21
C LEU A 24 1.14 -4.64 12.73
N HIS A 25 1.57 -3.55 13.39
CA HIS A 25 1.42 -3.33 14.83
C HIS A 25 0.59 -2.06 15.08
N ARG A 26 -0.14 -2.04 16.20
CA ARG A 26 -0.94 -0.90 16.68
C ARG A 26 -0.63 -0.69 18.15
N SER A 27 -0.43 0.56 18.57
CA SER A 27 -0.33 0.87 20.00
C SER A 27 -1.68 0.78 20.70
N GLU A 28 -1.69 0.44 21.97
CA GLU A 28 -2.91 0.52 22.78
C GLU A 28 -3.27 1.99 23.05
N ALA A 29 -4.57 2.28 23.11
CA ALA A 29 -5.09 3.63 23.31
C ALA A 29 -5.11 4.07 24.78
N THR A 30 -4.44 3.33 25.67
CA THR A 30 -4.50 3.51 27.13
C THR A 30 -3.89 4.83 27.59
N ASP A 31 -2.84 5.31 26.92
CA ASP A 31 -2.05 6.48 27.37
C ASP A 31 -1.89 7.59 26.31
N GLY A 32 -2.50 7.46 25.13
CA GLY A 32 -2.29 8.44 24.06
C GLY A 32 -2.92 8.10 22.72
N PRO A 33 -2.63 8.90 21.68
CA PRO A 33 -3.14 8.66 20.33
C PRO A 33 -2.65 7.31 19.80
N VAL A 34 -3.57 6.53 19.23
CA VAL A 34 -3.23 5.28 18.55
C VAL A 34 -2.31 5.57 17.37
N VAL A 35 -1.16 4.91 17.37
CA VAL A 35 -0.17 4.93 16.29
C VAL A 35 0.00 3.53 15.71
N PHE A 36 0.45 3.47 14.45
CA PHE A 36 0.64 2.23 13.72
C PHE A 36 2.09 2.09 13.26
N PHE A 37 2.58 0.85 13.22
CA PHE A 37 3.90 0.52 12.71
C PHE A 37 3.77 -0.64 11.73
N ALA A 38 4.44 -0.53 10.59
CA ALA A 38 4.59 -1.64 9.66
C ALA A 38 6.05 -2.08 9.64
N GLU A 39 6.33 -3.33 9.96
CA GLU A 39 7.67 -3.90 9.89
C GLU A 39 7.83 -4.71 8.60
N ARG A 40 8.93 -4.50 7.88
CA ARG A 40 9.32 -5.30 6.72
C ARG A 40 10.81 -5.59 6.78
N HIS A 41 11.19 -6.87 6.83
CA HIS A 41 12.59 -7.31 6.87
C HIS A 41 13.41 -6.62 8.00
N GLY A 42 12.80 -6.41 9.17
CA GLY A 42 13.44 -5.71 10.30
C GLY A 42 13.45 -4.18 10.21
N GLN A 43 12.92 -3.59 9.14
CA GLN A 43 12.73 -2.15 9.01
C GLN A 43 11.32 -1.74 9.46
N LEU A 44 11.25 -0.86 10.45
CA LEU A 44 10.00 -0.29 10.97
C LEU A 44 9.62 0.98 10.20
N HIS A 45 8.38 1.03 9.72
CA HIS A 45 7.77 2.18 9.07
C HIS A 45 6.69 2.75 9.97
N TYR A 46 6.91 3.97 10.48
CA TYR A 46 5.96 4.67 11.31
C TYR A 46 4.79 5.23 10.50
N GLN A 47 3.56 4.92 10.92
CA GLN A 47 2.32 5.35 10.29
C GLN A 47 1.44 6.06 11.34
N PRO A 48 1.56 7.39 11.50
CA PRO A 48 0.89 8.13 12.58
C PRO A 48 -0.63 8.23 12.44
N THR A 49 -1.17 7.93 11.25
CA THR A 49 -2.60 8.07 10.97
C THR A 49 -3.15 6.88 10.20
N VAL A 50 -4.46 6.65 10.34
CA VAL A 50 -5.18 5.62 9.57
C VAL A 50 -5.07 5.87 8.06
N ALA A 51 -5.04 7.13 7.64
CA ALA A 51 -4.88 7.49 6.23
C ALA A 51 -3.50 7.06 5.69
N ALA A 52 -2.43 7.33 6.43
CA ALA A 52 -1.07 6.90 6.07
C ALA A 52 -0.97 5.38 6.01
N LEU A 53 -1.57 4.69 6.98
CA LEU A 53 -1.66 3.23 7.00
C LEU A 53 -2.39 2.66 5.77
N ARG A 54 -3.55 3.25 5.41
CA ARG A 54 -4.31 2.84 4.22
C ARG A 54 -3.51 3.03 2.94
N ALA A 55 -2.81 4.16 2.79
CA ALA A 55 -1.95 4.43 1.65
C ALA A 55 -0.80 3.41 1.57
N PHE A 56 -0.19 3.07 2.71
CA PHE A 56 0.90 2.10 2.78
C PHE A 56 0.49 0.70 2.28
N VAL A 57 -0.71 0.23 2.64
CA VAL A 57 -1.18 -1.10 2.24
C VAL A 57 -1.97 -1.10 0.93
N ALA A 58 -2.22 0.07 0.32
CA ALA A 58 -2.98 0.18 -0.92
C ALA A 58 -2.30 -0.62 -2.05
N PRO A 59 -3.06 -1.35 -2.91
CA PRO A 59 -2.51 -1.92 -4.14
C PRO A 59 -1.69 -0.86 -4.85
N MET A 60 -0.40 -1.14 -5.10
CA MET A 60 0.28 -0.44 -6.19
C MET A 60 -0.60 -0.74 -7.38
N GLN A 61 -1.32 0.28 -7.87
CA GLN A 61 -2.01 0.13 -9.13
C GLN A 61 -0.95 -0.39 -10.07
N ASP A 62 -1.16 -1.61 -10.55
CA ASP A 62 -0.38 -2.23 -11.60
C ASP A 62 -0.12 -1.12 -12.61
N GLN A 63 1.14 -0.64 -12.66
CA GLN A 63 1.57 0.17 -13.78
C GLN A 63 1.57 -0.82 -14.92
N LYS A 64 0.40 -1.03 -15.50
CA LYS A 64 0.24 -1.77 -16.72
C LYS A 64 1.01 -0.96 -17.73
N GLU A 65 2.24 -1.41 -17.92
CA GLU A 65 3.23 -0.90 -18.83
C GLU A 65 2.52 -0.64 -20.15
N ALA A 66 2.37 0.63 -20.52
CA ALA A 66 1.96 1.02 -21.85
C ALA A 66 3.14 0.79 -22.80
N THR A 67 3.56 -0.46 -22.95
CA THR A 67 4.37 -0.90 -24.10
C THR A 67 3.39 -1.28 -25.21
N ASP A 68 2.76 -0.26 -25.79
CA ASP A 68 2.21 -0.33 -27.14
C ASP A 68 2.88 0.75 -27.98
N GLN A 69 4.19 0.57 -28.19
CA GLN A 69 4.94 1.26 -29.22
C GLN A 69 5.34 0.22 -30.25
N HIS A 70 4.35 -0.43 -30.88
CA HIS A 70 4.58 -1.14 -32.12
C HIS A 70 4.45 -0.12 -33.26
N GLN A 71 5.57 0.52 -33.62
CA GLN A 71 5.69 1.18 -34.91
C GLN A 71 5.83 0.09 -35.99
N PRO A 72 4.88 -0.07 -36.94
CA PRO A 72 5.20 -0.80 -38.15
C PRO A 72 6.07 0.09 -39.04
N SER A 73 7.39 -0.09 -38.93
CA SER A 73 8.33 0.24 -40.00
C SER A 73 7.95 -0.60 -41.22
N GLY A 74 7.41 0.04 -42.26
CA GLY A 74 6.94 -0.70 -43.44
C GLY A 74 6.43 0.19 -44.56
N GLN A 75 7.23 1.18 -44.97
CA GLN A 75 7.10 1.83 -46.26
C GLN A 75 7.31 0.78 -47.36
N VAL A 76 6.23 0.32 -48.02
CA VAL A 76 6.25 -0.31 -49.34
C VAL A 76 4.92 -0.06 -50.05
N GLY A 77 4.99 0.54 -51.23
CA GLY A 77 3.81 0.83 -52.06
C GLY A 77 4.20 1.61 -53.32
N MET A 78 5.05 1.00 -54.14
CA MET A 78 5.29 1.36 -55.53
C MET A 78 4.05 0.98 -56.36
N LEU A 79 3.51 1.92 -57.15
CA LEU A 79 2.97 1.82 -58.52
C LEU A 79 2.01 2.97 -58.83
#